data_AF-A0A2N3HWH3-F1
#
_entry.id   AF-A0A2N3HWH3-F1
#
_cell.length_a   1.000
_cell.length_b   1.000
_cell.length_c   1.000
_cell.angle_alpha   90.00
_cell.angle_beta   90.00
_cell.angle_gamma   90.00
#
_symmetry.space_group_name_H-M   'P 1'
#
loop_
_entity.id
_entity.type
_entity.pdbx_description
1 polymer ?
#
loop_
_entity_poly.entity_id
_entity_poly.type
_entity_poly.pdbx_seq_one_letter_code
_entity_poly.pdbx_strand_id
1 'polypeptide(L)'
;MKRSFNLWRFLIVSILGTVGIVFIFHFNSIDNIQLNDFIPVFTVFIIFGIKDFRKYLKYQKSIDNGISLVQNSSNWHFDNLIISSKPENSNQLVVRNDLLWIEKYDNENQDNLLSSLISDFDDLIMSRNVKMYFKDKSVEFRLYSSDLNEEKILKTKVKNYGSQHVV
;
A
#
# COMPACT_ATOMS: atom_id res chain seq x y z
N MET A 1 8.26 0.14 -9.18
CA MET A 1 7.10 -0.67 -9.62
C MET A 1 5.90 -0.26 -8.77
N LYS A 2 5.17 0.79 -9.17
CA LYS A 2 4.01 1.31 -8.42
C LYS A 2 2.87 0.28 -8.48
N ARG A 3 2.69 -0.52 -7.43
CA ARG A 3 1.49 -1.34 -7.25
C ARG A 3 0.41 -0.47 -6.61
N SER A 4 -0.13 0.47 -7.38
CA SER A 4 -1.39 1.09 -6.99
C SER A 4 -2.44 -0.02 -6.95
N PHE A 5 -2.92 -0.32 -5.75
CA PHE A 5 -4.07 -1.17 -5.55
C PHE A 5 -5.23 -0.49 -6.28
N ASN A 6 -5.62 -1.03 -7.44
CA ASN A 6 -6.65 -0.43 -8.30
C ASN A 6 -8.04 -0.69 -7.71
N LEU A 7 -8.30 -0.14 -6.52
CA LEU A 7 -9.60 -0.15 -5.84
C LEU A 7 -10.70 0.40 -6.78
N TRP A 8 -10.33 1.34 -7.65
CA TRP A 8 -11.19 1.85 -8.72
C TRP A 8 -11.57 0.79 -9.76
N ARG A 9 -10.68 -0.13 -10.13
CA ARG A 9 -11.04 -1.26 -11.02
C ARG A 9 -12.03 -2.20 -10.36
N PHE A 10 -11.87 -2.50 -9.06
CA PHE A 10 -12.82 -3.31 -8.32
C PHE A 10 -14.20 -2.63 -8.24
N LEU A 11 -14.24 -1.31 -8.00
CA LEU A 11 -15.47 -0.53 -8.01
C LEU A 11 -16.12 -0.50 -9.40
N ILE A 12 -15.36 -0.30 -10.47
CA ILE A 12 -15.89 -0.37 -11.84
C ILE A 12 -16.48 -1.75 -12.14
N VAL A 13 -15.78 -2.83 -11.80
CA VAL A 13 -16.26 -4.20 -12.00
C VAL A 13 -17.54 -4.42 -11.18
N SER A 14 -17.62 -3.90 -9.96
CA SER A 14 -18.83 -4.01 -9.13
C SER A 14 -20.01 -3.22 -9.72
N ILE A 15 -19.77 -1.98 -10.19
CA ILE A 15 -20.79 -1.13 -10.83
C ILE A 15 -21.26 -1.78 -12.14
N LEU A 16 -20.36 -2.22 -13.01
CA LEU A 16 -20.69 -2.92 -14.26
C LEU A 16 -21.43 -4.23 -14.00
N GLY A 17 -21.07 -4.96 -12.95
CA GLY A 17 -21.81 -6.15 -12.50
C GLY A 17 -23.23 -5.81 -12.08
N THR A 18 -23.42 -4.74 -11.32
CA THR A 18 -24.74 -4.29 -10.83
C THR A 18 -25.61 -3.79 -11.99
N VAL A 19 -25.03 -2.98 -12.89
CA VAL A 19 -25.69 -2.50 -14.11
C VAL A 19 -26.05 -3.67 -15.02
N GLY A 20 -25.16 -4.66 -15.17
CA GLY A 20 -25.43 -5.88 -15.91
C GLY A 20 -26.62 -6.65 -15.35
N ILE A 21 -26.70 -6.84 -14.02
CA ILE A 21 -27.84 -7.49 -13.36
C ILE A 21 -29.15 -6.71 -13.63
N VAL A 22 -29.14 -5.39 -13.47
CA VAL A 22 -30.32 -4.54 -13.74
C VAL A 22 -30.74 -4.62 -15.21
N PHE A 23 -29.78 -4.64 -16.13
CA PHE A 23 -30.02 -4.77 -17.57
C PHE A 23 -30.61 -6.14 -17.92
N ILE A 24 -30.10 -7.22 -17.29
CA ILE A 24 -30.64 -8.58 -17.41
C ILE A 24 -32.10 -8.63 -16.96
N PHE A 25 -32.43 -8.04 -15.81
CA PHE A 25 -33.80 -7.98 -15.30
C PHE A 25 -34.72 -7.18 -16.24
N HIS A 26 -34.24 -6.07 -16.80
CA HIS A 26 -35.01 -5.24 -17.72
C HIS A 26 -35.28 -5.96 -19.05
N PHE A 27 -34.28 -6.63 -19.63
CA PHE A 27 -34.41 -7.35 -20.92
C PHE A 27 -35.02 -8.74 -20.81
N ASN A 28 -34.96 -9.41 -19.65
CA ASN A 28 -35.76 -10.62 -19.40
C ASN A 28 -37.27 -10.37 -19.58
N SER A 29 -37.72 -9.14 -19.33
CA SER A 29 -39.11 -8.72 -19.53
C SER A 29 -39.47 -8.47 -21.00
N ILE A 30 -38.48 -8.38 -21.91
CA ILE A 30 -38.68 -7.90 -23.29
C ILE A 30 -38.40 -9.01 -24.31
N ASP A 31 -37.33 -9.81 -24.14
CA ASP A 31 -36.80 -10.67 -25.22
C ASP A 31 -36.68 -12.17 -24.89
N ASN A 32 -37.32 -12.68 -23.83
CA ASN A 32 -37.31 -14.12 -23.48
C ASN A 32 -35.90 -14.72 -23.22
N ILE A 33 -34.91 -13.87 -22.93
CA ILE A 33 -33.53 -14.28 -22.64
C ILE A 33 -33.48 -15.00 -21.30
N GLN A 34 -33.07 -16.28 -21.29
CA GLN A 34 -33.10 -17.07 -20.06
C GLN A 34 -31.92 -16.70 -19.15
N LEU A 35 -32.13 -16.81 -17.83
CA LEU A 35 -31.10 -16.54 -16.83
C LEU A 35 -29.83 -17.40 -17.04
N ASN A 36 -29.99 -18.57 -17.68
CA ASN A 36 -28.92 -19.47 -18.06
C ASN A 36 -27.92 -18.86 -19.06
N ASP A 37 -28.36 -17.94 -19.91
CA ASP A 37 -27.51 -17.30 -20.92
C ASP A 37 -26.47 -16.37 -20.29
N PHE A 38 -26.67 -15.97 -19.03
CA PHE A 38 -25.76 -15.12 -18.26
C PHE A 38 -24.80 -15.90 -17.34
N ILE A 39 -24.98 -17.21 -17.18
CA ILE A 39 -24.09 -18.06 -16.36
C ILE A 39 -22.61 -17.89 -16.76
N PRO A 40 -22.23 -17.86 -18.06
CA PRO A 40 -20.84 -17.66 -18.45
C PRO A 40 -20.28 -16.30 -17.99
N VAL A 41 -21.09 -15.24 -18.07
CA VAL A 41 -20.71 -13.89 -17.66
C VAL A 41 -20.50 -13.82 -16.14
N PHE A 42 -21.44 -14.35 -15.35
CA PHE A 42 -21.30 -14.43 -13.89
C PHE A 42 -20.09 -15.27 -13.49
N THR A 43 -19.86 -16.39 -14.18
CA THR A 43 -18.71 -17.27 -13.90
C THR A 43 -17.39 -16.52 -14.09
N VAL A 44 -17.24 -15.77 -15.18
CA VAL A 44 -16.07 -14.93 -15.43
C VAL A 44 -15.91 -13.86 -14.34
N PHE A 45 -16.98 -13.11 -14.03
CA PHE A 45 -16.96 -12.09 -12.97
C PHE A 45 -16.55 -12.65 -11.60
N ILE A 46 -17.08 -13.81 -11.22
CA ILE A 46 -16.76 -14.47 -9.95
C ILE A 46 -15.30 -14.90 -9.93
N ILE A 47 -14.79 -15.51 -11.00
CA ILE A 47 -13.39 -15.97 -11.06
C ILE A 47 -12.42 -14.78 -10.93
N PHE A 48 -12.63 -13.71 -11.68
CA PHE A 48 -11.77 -12.52 -11.61
C PHE A 48 -11.94 -11.78 -10.28
N GLY A 49 -13.18 -11.62 -9.80
CA GLY A 49 -13.49 -10.97 -8.54
C GLY A 49 -12.87 -11.69 -7.34
N ILE A 50 -12.98 -13.02 -7.26
CA ILE A 50 -12.36 -13.82 -6.19
C ILE A 50 -10.84 -13.69 -6.23
N LYS A 51 -10.22 -13.71 -7.41
CA LYS A 51 -8.76 -13.59 -7.54
C LYS A 51 -8.28 -12.24 -7.00
N ASP A 52 -8.95 -11.15 -7.34
CA ASP A 52 -8.57 -9.82 -6.87
C ASP A 52 -8.91 -9.60 -5.39
N PHE A 53 -10.03 -10.14 -4.91
CA PHE A 53 -10.38 -10.12 -3.50
C PHE A 53 -9.35 -10.89 -2.64
N ARG A 54 -8.91 -12.07 -3.09
CA ARG A 54 -7.85 -12.83 -2.41
C ARG A 54 -6.52 -12.05 -2.37
N LYS A 55 -6.17 -11.33 -3.43
CA LYS A 55 -4.97 -10.46 -3.42
C LYS A 55 -5.12 -9.33 -2.40
N TYR A 56 -6.30 -8.71 -2.32
CA TYR A 56 -6.58 -7.68 -1.33
C TYR A 56 -6.45 -8.19 0.10
N LEU A 57 -7.03 -9.34 0.41
CA LEU A 57 -6.90 -9.95 1.75
C LEU A 57 -5.44 -10.29 2.09
N LYS A 58 -4.67 -10.82 1.12
CA LYS A 58 -3.23 -11.06 1.32
C LYS A 58 -2.48 -9.77 1.58
N TYR A 59 -2.81 -8.70 0.87
CA TYR A 59 -2.22 -7.37 1.08
C TYR A 59 -2.53 -6.84 2.49
N GLN A 60 -3.79 -6.88 2.93
CA GLN A 60 -4.18 -6.46 4.28
C GLN A 60 -3.46 -7.27 5.35
N LYS A 61 -3.42 -8.60 5.21
CA LYS A 61 -2.67 -9.46 6.14
C LYS A 61 -1.17 -9.13 6.19
N SER A 62 -0.59 -8.75 5.04
CA SER A 62 0.81 -8.30 4.99
C SER A 62 1.04 -7.00 5.75
N ILE A 63 0.09 -6.06 5.70
CA ILE A 63 0.14 -4.82 6.47
C ILE A 63 0.05 -5.11 7.96
N ASP A 64 -0.92 -5.92 8.38
CA ASP A 64 -1.13 -6.24 9.80
C ASP A 64 0.08 -6.99 10.39
N ASN A 65 0.64 -7.93 9.63
CA ASN A 65 1.89 -8.59 10.00
C ASN A 65 3.07 -7.61 10.05
N GLY A 66 3.12 -6.65 9.14
CA GLY A 66 4.15 -5.61 9.14
C GLY A 66 4.10 -4.73 10.39
N ILE A 67 2.90 -4.30 10.77
CA ILE A 67 2.66 -3.55 12.01
C ILE A 67 3.11 -4.35 13.22
N SER A 68 2.76 -5.64 13.30
CA SER A 68 3.17 -6.48 14.44
C SER A 68 4.67 -6.69 14.51
N LEU A 69 5.38 -6.79 13.37
CA LEU A 69 6.86 -6.81 13.36
C LEU A 69 7.44 -5.54 13.97
N VAL A 70 6.94 -4.36 13.58
CA VAL A 70 7.42 -3.07 14.12
C VAL A 70 7.10 -2.94 15.61
N GLN A 71 5.94 -3.43 16.06
CA GLN A 71 5.59 -3.46 17.49
C GLN A 71 6.55 -4.33 18.31
N ASN A 72 7.01 -5.43 17.73
CA ASN A 72 7.98 -6.35 18.33
C ASN A 72 9.44 -5.96 18.06
N SER A 73 9.70 -4.67 17.75
CA SER A 73 11.04 -4.13 17.47
C SER A 73 11.82 -4.87 16.37
N SER A 74 11.11 -5.47 15.43
CA SER A 74 11.66 -6.12 14.25
C SER A 74 11.51 -5.22 13.02
N ASN A 75 12.36 -5.45 12.02
CA ASN A 75 12.30 -4.73 10.75
C ASN A 75 11.13 -5.24 9.91
N TRP A 76 10.28 -4.32 9.47
CA TRP A 76 9.27 -4.57 8.47
C TRP A 76 9.77 -4.10 7.11
N HIS A 77 9.95 -5.06 6.20
CA HIS A 77 10.26 -4.79 4.81
C HIS A 77 8.96 -4.66 4.01
N PHE A 78 8.75 -3.52 3.37
CA PHE A 78 7.58 -3.27 2.53
C PHE A 78 7.98 -2.55 1.25
N ASP A 79 7.82 -3.21 0.11
CA ASP A 79 8.33 -2.79 -1.19
C ASP A 79 9.82 -2.44 -1.13
N ASN A 80 10.18 -1.15 -1.04
CA ASN A 80 11.57 -0.70 -0.93
C ASN A 80 11.85 0.08 0.36
N LEU A 81 10.94 -0.04 1.34
CA LEU A 81 11.02 0.60 2.64
C LEU A 81 11.38 -0.45 3.68
N ILE A 82 12.28 -0.08 4.58
CA ILE A 82 12.54 -0.83 5.81
C ILE A 82 12.09 0.06 6.96
N ILE A 83 11.11 -0.42 7.71
CA ILE A 83 10.46 0.31 8.79
C ILE A 83 10.74 -0.42 10.10
N SER A 84 11.21 0.30 11.12
CA SER A 84 11.49 -0.28 12.42
C SER A 84 11.20 0.70 13.55
N SER A 85 11.03 0.19 14.77
CA SER A 85 11.02 1.03 15.95
C SER A 85 12.44 1.47 16.30
N LYS A 86 12.58 2.69 16.83
CA LYS A 86 13.87 3.13 17.36
C LYS A 86 14.14 2.37 18.67
N PRO A 87 15.31 1.74 18.85
CA PRO A 87 15.58 0.91 20.04
C PRO A 87 15.41 1.66 21.36
N GLU A 88 15.73 2.95 21.36
CA GLU A 88 15.70 3.82 22.54
C GLU A 88 14.32 4.46 22.79
N ASN A 89 13.42 4.44 21.81
CA ASN A 89 12.12 5.11 21.90
C ASN A 89 11.07 4.46 20.99
N SER A 90 10.15 3.69 21.58
CA SER A 90 9.07 2.99 20.87
C SER A 90 8.04 3.92 20.20
N ASN A 91 8.00 5.20 20.57
CA ASN A 91 7.19 6.23 19.93
C ASN A 91 7.89 6.89 18.74
N GLN A 92 9.16 6.55 18.49
CA GLN A 92 9.88 6.94 17.29
C GLN A 92 10.05 5.73 16.36
N LEU A 93 9.80 5.96 15.09
CA LEU A 93 10.02 4.97 14.05
C LEU A 93 11.11 5.46 13.11
N VAL A 94 11.86 4.52 12.58
CA VAL A 94 12.87 4.76 11.56
C VAL A 94 12.38 4.14 10.26
N VAL A 95 12.37 4.95 9.20
CA VAL A 95 12.08 4.52 7.83
C VAL A 95 13.34 4.72 7.01
N ARG A 96 13.85 3.65 6.41
CA ARG A 96 15.01 3.71 5.53
C ARG A 96 14.73 3.05 4.19
N ASN A 97 15.49 3.42 3.18
CA ASN A 97 15.46 2.75 1.89
C ASN A 97 16.09 1.35 1.98
N ASP A 98 15.60 0.44 1.15
CA ASP A 98 16.32 -0.78 0.79
C ASP A 98 17.59 -0.41 -0.01
N LEU A 99 18.62 -1.26 0.06
CA LEU A 99 19.91 -1.04 -0.61
C LEU A 99 19.73 -0.93 -2.13
N LEU A 100 18.84 -1.74 -2.70
CA LEU A 100 18.53 -1.77 -4.13
C LEU A 100 17.55 -0.67 -4.58
N TRP A 101 17.12 0.22 -3.67
CA TRP A 101 16.16 1.26 -3.99
C TRP A 101 16.81 2.43 -4.74
N ILE A 102 18.02 2.83 -4.37
CA ILE A 102 18.72 3.98 -4.97
C ILE A 102 19.02 3.75 -6.45
N GLU A 103 19.28 2.49 -6.85
CA GLU A 103 19.51 2.11 -8.25
C GLU A 103 18.34 2.50 -9.18
N LYS A 104 17.12 2.67 -8.63
CA LYS A 104 15.94 3.09 -9.42
C LYS A 104 15.91 4.59 -9.73
N TYR A 105 16.73 5.38 -9.05
CA TYR A 105 16.75 6.85 -9.10
C TYR A 105 18.13 7.37 -9.53
N ASP A 106 18.79 6.61 -10.39
CA ASP A 106 20.14 6.89 -10.89
C ASP A 106 20.25 8.35 -11.37
N ASN A 107 21.22 9.10 -10.82
CA ASN A 107 21.47 10.55 -11.01
C ASN A 107 20.58 11.56 -10.25
N GLU A 108 19.69 11.14 -9.35
CA GLU A 108 18.97 12.10 -8.50
C GLU A 108 19.82 12.62 -7.33
N ASN A 109 19.65 13.91 -6.98
CA ASN A 109 20.23 14.47 -5.76
C ASN A 109 19.62 13.80 -4.51
N GLN A 110 20.39 13.67 -3.43
CA GLN A 110 19.98 13.13 -2.14
C GLN A 110 18.68 13.74 -1.59
N ASP A 111 18.42 15.01 -1.89
CA ASP A 111 17.20 15.73 -1.50
C ASP A 111 15.96 15.17 -2.19
N ASN A 112 16.08 14.86 -3.48
CA ASN A 112 15.01 14.26 -4.27
C ASN A 112 14.80 12.80 -3.84
N LEU A 113 15.89 12.05 -3.62
CA LEU A 113 15.82 10.69 -3.07
C LEU A 113 15.10 10.68 -1.71
N LEU A 114 15.48 11.54 -0.78
CA LEU A 114 14.82 11.60 0.52
C LEU A 114 13.33 11.99 0.39
N SER A 115 13.00 12.87 -0.56
CA SER A 115 11.62 13.25 -0.83
C SER A 115 10.81 12.10 -1.45
N SER A 116 11.41 11.32 -2.36
CA SER A 116 10.83 10.11 -2.93
C SER A 116 10.60 9.03 -1.87
N LEU A 117 11.55 8.84 -0.94
CA LEU A 117 11.40 7.92 0.20
C LEU A 117 10.20 8.32 1.09
N ILE A 118 10.08 9.62 1.38
CA ILE A 118 8.95 10.15 2.15
C ILE A 118 7.64 9.96 1.39
N SER A 119 7.63 10.18 0.07
CA SER A 119 6.46 9.97 -0.78
C SER A 119 6.01 8.50 -0.79
N ASP A 120 6.95 7.55 -0.94
CA ASP A 120 6.67 6.11 -0.92
C ASP A 120 6.05 5.70 0.43
N PHE A 121 6.50 6.31 1.53
CA PHE A 121 5.93 6.07 2.85
C PHE A 121 4.59 6.78 3.08
N ASP A 122 4.41 7.99 2.53
CA ASP A 122 3.13 8.71 2.56
C ASP A 122 2.03 7.89 1.85
N ASP A 123 2.36 7.23 0.74
CA ASP A 123 1.47 6.31 0.03
C ASP A 123 1.10 5.09 0.91
N LEU A 124 2.05 4.55 1.68
CA LEU A 124 1.80 3.46 2.62
C LEU A 124 0.86 3.88 3.77
N ILE A 125 1.03 5.09 4.29
CA ILE A 125 0.18 5.65 5.36
C ILE A 125 -1.26 5.89 4.91
N MET A 126 -1.56 5.92 3.60
CA MET A 126 -2.96 6.01 3.16
C MET A 126 -3.81 4.79 3.58
N SER A 127 -3.20 3.65 3.87
CA SER A 127 -3.89 2.50 4.46
C SER A 127 -4.44 2.84 5.85
N ARG A 128 -5.72 2.53 6.11
CA ARG A 128 -6.37 2.82 7.41
C ARG A 128 -5.61 2.24 8.60
N ASN A 129 -5.15 0.99 8.50
CA ASN A 129 -4.47 0.30 9.60
C ASN A 129 -3.11 0.92 9.89
N VAL A 130 -2.36 1.24 8.82
CA VAL A 130 -1.08 1.96 8.92
C VAL A 130 -1.32 3.35 9.52
N LYS A 131 -2.24 4.14 8.95
CA LYS A 131 -2.57 5.47 9.48
C LYS A 131 -2.88 5.45 10.96
N MET A 132 -3.69 4.50 11.43
CA MET A 132 -4.05 4.39 12.84
C MET A 132 -2.85 4.04 13.72
N TYR A 133 -2.02 3.08 13.32
CA TYR A 133 -0.86 2.67 14.12
C TYR A 133 0.23 3.75 14.20
N PHE A 134 0.43 4.49 13.10
CA PHE A 134 1.48 5.50 12.99
C PHE A 134 1.04 6.89 13.45
N LYS A 135 -0.25 7.09 13.76
CA LYS A 135 -0.83 8.40 14.08
C LYS A 135 -0.02 9.13 15.14
N ASP A 136 0.31 8.51 16.26
CA ASP A 136 0.94 9.21 17.39
C ASP A 136 2.47 9.04 17.44
N LYS A 137 3.08 8.62 16.31
CA LYS A 137 4.50 8.33 16.22
C LYS A 137 5.26 9.40 15.43
N SER A 138 6.47 9.70 15.88
CA SER A 138 7.42 10.52 15.12
C SER A 138 8.21 9.60 14.18
N VAL A 139 8.32 9.98 12.91
CA VAL A 139 8.99 9.16 11.90
C VAL A 139 10.28 9.84 11.46
N GLU A 140 11.40 9.15 11.65
CA GLU A 140 12.73 9.55 11.20
C GLU A 140 13.06 8.81 9.90
N PHE A 141 13.14 9.56 8.80
CA PHE A 141 13.56 9.06 7.51
C PHE A 141 15.08 9.10 7.42
N ARG A 142 15.68 7.99 7.00
CA ARG A 142 17.13 7.86 6.82
C ARG A 142 17.41 7.30 5.43
N LEU A 143 18.10 8.08 4.61
CA LEU A 143 18.63 7.64 3.34
C LEU A 143 19.98 6.99 3.57
N TYR A 144 20.12 5.72 3.23
CA TYR A 144 21.35 4.92 3.30
C TYR A 144 21.98 4.79 1.93
N SER A 145 23.31 4.80 1.87
CA SER A 145 24.08 4.50 0.66
C SER A 145 23.75 3.11 0.11
N SER A 146 23.80 2.96 -1.21
CA SER A 146 23.71 1.66 -1.89
C SER A 146 25.03 0.86 -1.85
N ASP A 147 26.09 1.43 -1.28
CA ASP A 147 27.35 0.73 -1.11
C ASP A 147 27.20 -0.42 -0.11
N LEU A 148 27.37 -1.65 -0.60
CA LEU A 148 27.23 -2.88 0.17
C LEU A 148 28.31 -3.02 1.25
N ASN A 149 29.41 -2.27 1.15
CA ASN A 149 30.54 -2.39 2.06
C ASN A 149 30.45 -1.47 3.29
N GLU A 150 29.66 -0.39 3.22
CA GLU A 150 29.48 0.54 4.33
C GLU A 150 28.01 1.03 4.40
N GLU A 151 27.29 0.63 5.46
CA GLU A 151 25.99 1.23 5.81
C GLU A 151 26.18 2.69 6.24
N LYS A 152 26.34 3.60 5.27
CA LYS A 152 26.48 5.03 5.52
C LYS A 152 25.15 5.76 5.36
N ILE A 153 24.75 6.50 6.38
CA ILE A 153 23.61 7.42 6.31
C ILE A 153 24.02 8.63 5.48
N LEU A 154 23.35 8.83 4.34
CA LEU A 154 23.55 9.96 3.44
C LEU A 154 22.79 11.19 3.92
N LYS A 155 21.52 11.02 4.32
CA LYS A 155 20.65 12.12 4.74
C LYS A 155 19.57 11.65 5.70
N THR A 156 19.14 12.55 6.59
CA THR A 156 18.04 12.29 7.53
C THR A 156 17.01 13.41 7.53
N LYS A 157 15.75 13.07 7.84
CA LYS A 157 14.68 14.04 8.08
C LYS A 157 13.64 13.45 9.01
N VAL A 158 13.15 14.25 9.95
CA VAL A 158 12.07 13.84 10.87
C VAL A 158 10.76 14.48 10.41
N LYS A 159 9.67 13.71 10.43
CA LYS A 159 8.31 14.18 10.15
C LYS A 159 7.36 13.58 11.19
N ASN A 160 6.51 14.43 11.76
CA ASN A 160 5.46 14.02 12.69
C ASN A 160 4.17 13.81 11.92
N TYR A 161 3.59 12.62 12.04
CA TYR A 161 2.30 12.27 11.40
C TYR A 161 1.10 12.48 12.34
N GLY A 162 1.35 12.80 13.62
CA GLY A 162 0.33 12.96 14.67
C GLY A 162 -0.03 14.37 15.08
N SER A 163 0.67 15.38 14.55
CA SER A 163 0.59 16.75 15.06
C SER A 163 -0.14 17.70 14.11
N GLN A 164 -1.26 17.27 13.52
CA GLN A 164 -2.23 18.19 12.92
C GLN A 164 -3.39 18.38 13.90
N HIS A 165 -3.14 19.08 15.00
CA HIS A 165 -4.11 19.85 15.80
C HIS A 165 -3.37 20.50 16.96
N VAL A 166 -2.76 21.67 16.72
CA VAL A 166 -2.75 22.82 17.65
C VAL A 166 -2.45 24.07 16.80
N VAL A 167 -3.49 24.70 16.25
CA VAL A 167 -3.73 26.16 16.26
C VAL A 167 -5.24 26.35 16.22
#